data_AF-A0A821BIJ8-F1
#
_entry.id   AF-A0A821BIJ8-F1
#
_cell.length_a   1.000
_cell.length_b   1.000
_cell.length_c   1.000
_cell.angle_alpha   90.00
_cell.angle_beta   90.00
_cell.angle_gamma   90.00
#
_symmetry.space_group_name_H-M   'P 1'
#
loop_
_entity.id
_entity.type
_entity.pdbx_description
1 polymer ?
#
loop_
_entity_poly.entity_id
_entity_poly.type
_entity_poly.pdbx_seq_one_letter_code
_entity_poly.pdbx_strand_id
1 'polypeptide(L)'
;MLRFTILLLCVLALLTIVETTNNRRCGALCRRRCLYGFVLNRNGCPTCRCKTSPCEDGRAPLPGYFCGRSPTRRDCPRNYACLIAPNDAYAVCCHSNRHFGTKP
;
A
#
# COMPACT_ATOMS: atom_id res chain seq x y z
N MET A 1 -38.98 17.41 24.19
CA MET A 1 -38.26 17.96 23.01
C MET A 1 -36.80 17.50 23.00
N LEU A 2 -35.97 17.89 23.99
CA LEU A 2 -34.53 17.57 24.03
C LEU A 2 -34.15 16.07 24.06
N ARG A 3 -34.97 15.21 24.69
CA ARG A 3 -34.72 13.76 24.72
C ARG A 3 -34.90 13.10 23.35
N PHE A 4 -35.85 13.58 22.55
CA PHE A 4 -36.10 13.05 21.20
C PHE A 4 -35.01 13.47 20.22
N THR A 5 -34.47 14.70 20.37
CA THR A 5 -33.37 15.17 19.53
C THR A 5 -32.07 14.40 19.81
N ILE A 6 -31.76 14.08 21.07
CA ILE A 6 -30.59 13.26 21.43
C ILE A 6 -30.71 11.86 20.82
N LEU A 7 -31.89 11.24 20.93
CA LEU A 7 -32.15 9.90 20.38
C LEU A 7 -32.01 9.87 18.85
N LEU A 8 -32.55 10.89 18.16
CA LEU A 8 -32.42 11.03 16.71
C LEU A 8 -30.96 11.19 16.27
N LEU A 9 -30.18 12.01 16.96
CA LEU A 9 -28.75 12.20 16.65
C LEU A 9 -27.95 10.90 16.86
N CYS A 10 -28.23 10.15 17.92
CA CYS A 10 -27.60 8.85 18.15
C CYS A 10 -27.94 7.84 17.05
N VAL A 11 -29.20 7.78 16.60
CA VAL A 11 -29.62 6.89 15.51
C VAL A 11 -28.96 7.28 14.19
N LEU A 12 -28.92 8.57 13.86
CA LEU A 12 -28.23 9.06 12.66
C LEU A 12 -26.72 8.75 12.71
N ALA A 13 -26.06 8.94 13.87
CA ALA A 13 -24.66 8.60 14.06
C ALA A 13 -24.40 7.08 13.95
N LEU A 14 -25.30 6.23 14.45
CA LEU A 14 -25.16 4.78 14.32
C LEU A 14 -25.35 4.32 12.86
N LEU A 15 -26.29 4.91 12.13
CA LEU A 15 -26.51 4.59 10.71
C LEU A 15 -25.30 4.96 9.84
N THR A 16 -24.62 6.08 10.12
CA THR A 16 -23.39 6.45 9.38
C THR A 16 -22.21 5.54 9.71
N ILE A 17 -22.12 5.01 10.94
CA ILE A 17 -21.05 4.09 11.33
C ILE A 17 -21.22 2.72 10.64
N VAL A 18 -22.45 2.21 10.52
CA VAL A 18 -22.74 0.89 9.92
C VAL A 18 -22.25 0.80 8.46
N GLU A 19 -22.35 1.88 7.68
CA GLU A 19 -21.95 1.91 6.27
C GLU A 19 -20.43 1.69 6.06
N THR A 20 -19.61 1.91 7.10
CA THR A 20 -18.16 1.77 7.01
C THR A 20 -17.65 0.34 7.17
N THR A 21 -18.49 -0.60 7.62
CA THR A 21 -18.10 -2.01 7.83
C THR A 21 -18.34 -2.88 6.58
N ASN A 22 -17.91 -2.39 5.41
CA ASN A 22 -17.96 -3.18 4.19
C ASN A 22 -16.91 -4.30 4.25
N ASN A 23 -17.34 -5.52 4.59
CA ASN A 23 -16.55 -6.75 4.56
C ASN A 23 -16.13 -7.05 3.11
N ARG A 24 -15.10 -6.34 2.62
CA ARG A 24 -14.58 -6.49 1.26
C ARG A 24 -13.90 -7.84 1.11
N ARG A 25 -14.69 -8.86 0.75
CA ARG A 25 -14.17 -10.15 0.33
C ARG A 25 -13.66 -10.03 -1.10
N CYS A 26 -12.39 -10.34 -1.29
CA CYS A 26 -11.83 -10.51 -2.62
C CYS A 26 -12.10 -11.93 -3.12
N GLY A 27 -12.30 -12.06 -4.43
CA GLY A 27 -12.50 -13.37 -5.07
C GLY A 27 -11.22 -14.21 -5.13
N ALA A 28 -11.35 -15.41 -5.68
CA ALA A 28 -10.21 -16.30 -5.92
C ALA A 28 -9.17 -15.64 -6.84
N LEU A 29 -7.89 -15.83 -6.50
CA LEU A 29 -6.75 -15.34 -7.27
C LEU A 29 -6.15 -16.47 -8.12
N CYS A 30 -5.55 -16.14 -9.26
CA CYS A 30 -4.78 -17.11 -10.06
C CYS A 30 -3.55 -17.61 -9.31
N ARG A 31 -3.07 -18.80 -9.71
CA ARG A 31 -1.98 -19.53 -9.06
C ARG A 31 -0.56 -18.99 -9.35
N ARG A 32 -0.43 -17.97 -10.21
CA ARG A 32 0.88 -17.42 -10.57
C ARG A 32 1.49 -16.68 -9.38
N ARG A 33 2.83 -16.64 -9.32
CA ARG A 33 3.56 -15.80 -8.36
C ARG A 33 4.02 -14.52 -9.05
N CYS A 34 3.92 -13.39 -8.34
CA CYS A 34 4.38 -12.09 -8.82
C CYS A 34 5.46 -11.55 -7.88
N LEU A 35 6.64 -11.26 -8.42
CA LEU A 35 7.79 -10.81 -7.63
C LEU A 35 7.51 -9.53 -6.84
N TYR A 36 6.80 -8.58 -7.47
CA TYR A 36 6.44 -7.29 -6.87
C TYR A 36 4.98 -7.22 -6.42
N GLY A 37 4.32 -8.37 -6.32
CA GLY A 37 2.90 -8.46 -5.98
C GLY A 37 1.94 -8.21 -7.15
N PHE A 38 0.65 -8.24 -6.84
CA PHE A 38 -0.44 -8.10 -7.81
C PHE A 38 -0.91 -6.65 -7.93
N VAL A 39 -1.38 -6.28 -9.12
CA VAL A 39 -2.09 -5.01 -9.34
C VAL A 39 -3.44 -5.10 -8.64
N LEU A 40 -3.79 -4.07 -7.86
CA LEU A 40 -5.08 -3.98 -7.20
C LEU A 40 -6.11 -3.31 -8.10
N ASN A 41 -7.36 -3.75 -8.03
CA ASN A 41 -8.48 -3.05 -8.67
C ASN A 41 -8.95 -1.86 -7.80
N ARG A 42 -9.95 -1.12 -8.26
CA ARG A 42 -10.52 0.05 -7.57
C ARG A 42 -11.06 -0.26 -6.16
N ASN A 43 -11.41 -1.52 -5.91
CA ASN A 43 -11.92 -1.99 -4.61
C ASN A 43 -10.80 -2.44 -3.67
N GLY A 44 -9.53 -2.40 -4.11
CA GLY A 44 -8.37 -2.86 -3.36
C GLY A 44 -8.12 -4.38 -3.46
N CYS A 45 -8.84 -5.09 -4.33
CA CYS A 45 -8.66 -6.52 -4.49
C CYS A 45 -7.56 -6.85 -5.52
N PRO A 46 -6.73 -7.89 -5.27
CA PRO A 46 -5.71 -8.31 -6.18
C PRO A 46 -6.32 -8.83 -7.49
N THR A 47 -5.73 -8.42 -8.61
CA THR A 47 -6.07 -8.90 -9.94
C THR A 47 -5.07 -9.96 -10.38
N CYS A 48 -5.32 -10.64 -11.51
CA CYS A 48 -4.37 -11.61 -12.07
C CYS A 48 -3.17 -11.01 -12.83
N ARG A 49 -2.96 -9.70 -12.70
CA ARG A 49 -1.85 -8.98 -13.33
C ARG A 49 -0.76 -8.72 -12.28
N CYS A 50 0.49 -9.01 -12.65
CA CYS A 50 1.64 -8.68 -11.81
C CYS A 50 2.01 -7.20 -11.96
N LYS A 51 2.46 -6.58 -10.87
CA LYS A 51 3.18 -5.31 -10.96
C LYS A 51 4.48 -5.53 -11.74
N THR A 52 4.81 -4.59 -12.62
CA THR A 52 6.05 -4.61 -13.43
C THR A 52 7.25 -4.05 -12.69
N SER A 53 7.00 -3.23 -11.67
CA SER A 53 8.02 -2.60 -10.83
C SER A 53 7.62 -2.68 -9.36
N PRO A 54 8.59 -2.74 -8.43
CA PRO A 54 8.34 -2.55 -7.00
C PRO A 54 8.00 -1.09 -6.64
N CYS A 55 8.33 -0.13 -7.51
CA CYS A 55 8.09 1.29 -7.26
C CYS A 55 6.63 1.67 -7.51
N GLU A 56 6.07 2.51 -6.64
CA GLU A 56 4.66 2.94 -6.70
C GLU A 56 4.33 3.74 -7.96
N ASP A 57 5.29 4.47 -8.52
CA ASP A 57 5.15 5.21 -9.77
C ASP A 57 5.27 4.33 -11.03
N GLY A 58 5.48 3.02 -10.85
CA GLY A 58 5.64 2.04 -11.93
C GLY A 58 6.96 2.16 -12.70
N ARG A 59 7.84 3.11 -12.35
CA ARG A 59 9.16 3.26 -12.99
C ARG A 59 10.10 2.17 -12.50
N ALA A 60 11.10 1.83 -13.30
CA ALA A 60 12.12 0.88 -12.87
C ALA A 60 12.92 1.44 -11.68
N PRO A 61 13.33 0.58 -10.72
CA PRO A 61 14.24 0.98 -9.67
C PRO A 61 15.61 1.38 -10.23
N LEU A 62 16.35 2.20 -9.49
CA LEU A 62 17.69 2.62 -9.89
C LEU A 62 18.66 1.42 -9.91
N PRO A 63 19.31 1.11 -11.05
CA PRO A 63 20.24 0.00 -11.13
C PRO A 63 21.55 0.28 -10.37
N GLY A 64 22.17 -0.77 -9.81
CA GLY A 64 23.47 -0.69 -9.16
C GLY A 64 23.48 -0.10 -7.74
N TYR A 65 22.32 0.25 -7.19
CA TYR A 65 22.19 0.69 -5.81
C TYR A 65 21.46 -0.35 -4.97
N PHE A 66 22.19 -0.97 -4.05
CA PHE A 66 21.64 -1.91 -3.07
C PHE A 66 21.49 -1.18 -1.74
N CYS A 67 20.33 -0.58 -1.53
CA CYS A 67 19.98 0.02 -0.25
C CYS A 67 19.45 -1.05 0.73
N GLY A 68 19.04 -0.69 1.94
CA GLY A 68 18.35 -1.61 2.86
C GLY A 68 19.11 -1.88 4.15
N ARG A 69 19.07 -3.12 4.64
CA ARG A 69 19.64 -3.49 5.95
C ARG A 69 21.05 -4.11 5.90
N SER A 70 21.58 -4.38 4.70
CA SER A 70 22.91 -4.99 4.54
C SER A 70 24.02 -4.10 5.14
N PRO A 71 25.08 -4.69 5.75
CA PRO A 71 26.29 -3.95 6.12
C PRO A 71 26.98 -3.30 4.92
N THR A 72 26.81 -3.86 3.72
CA THR A 72 27.37 -3.34 2.45
C THR A 72 26.42 -2.37 1.72
N ARG A 73 25.36 -1.91 2.39
CA ARG A 73 24.34 -1.05 1.78
C ARG A 73 24.94 0.26 1.27
N ARG A 74 24.39 0.77 0.18
CA ARG A 74 24.64 2.12 -0.31
C ARG A 74 23.37 2.95 -0.17
N ASP A 75 23.53 4.20 0.26
CA ASP A 75 22.41 5.12 0.34
C ASP A 75 21.94 5.51 -1.07
N CYS A 76 20.62 5.66 -1.21
CA CYS A 76 20.03 6.11 -2.46
C CYS A 76 20.44 7.57 -2.74
N PRO A 77 20.67 7.95 -4.01
CA PRO A 77 20.99 9.32 -4.36
C PRO A 77 19.78 10.25 -4.18
N ARG A 78 19.98 11.57 -4.33
CA ARG A 78 18.91 12.57 -4.23
C ARG A 78 17.71 12.21 -5.13
N ASN A 79 16.50 12.45 -4.61
CA ASN A 79 15.21 12.13 -5.26
C ASN A 79 14.93 10.63 -5.43
N TYR A 80 15.64 9.78 -4.70
CA TYR A 80 15.32 8.36 -4.56
C TYR A 80 15.14 8.02 -3.08
N ALA A 81 14.20 7.13 -2.80
CA ALA A 81 13.97 6.55 -1.47
C ALA A 81 14.25 5.05 -1.50
N CYS A 82 14.81 4.53 -0.41
CA CYS A 82 15.00 3.10 -0.28
C CYS A 82 13.67 2.42 0.07
N LEU A 83 13.19 1.59 -0.85
CA LEU A 83 12.05 0.72 -0.63
C LEU A 83 12.57 -0.66 -0.21
N ILE A 84 12.24 -1.07 1.01
CA ILE A 84 12.56 -2.39 1.55
C ILE A 84 11.28 -3.23 1.58
N ALA A 85 11.27 -4.34 0.86
CA ALA A 85 10.14 -5.26 0.84
C ALA A 85 9.99 -5.99 2.18
N PRO A 86 8.78 -6.50 2.50
CA PRO A 86 8.59 -7.41 3.62
C PRO A 86 9.58 -8.58 3.58
N ASN A 87 10.10 -8.95 4.75
CA ASN A 87 11.10 -10.01 4.93
C ASN A 87 12.36 -9.83 4.08
N ASP A 88 12.72 -8.57 3.76
CA ASP A 88 13.89 -8.22 2.97
C ASP A 88 13.95 -8.92 1.59
N ALA A 89 12.79 -9.29 1.02
CA ALA A 89 12.71 -9.97 -0.26
C ALA A 89 13.40 -9.20 -1.41
N TYR A 90 13.43 -7.87 -1.30
CA TYR A 90 14.27 -6.98 -2.08
C TYR A 90 14.43 -5.64 -1.36
N ALA A 91 15.49 -4.90 -1.70
CA ALA A 91 15.67 -3.51 -1.30
C ALA A 91 16.21 -2.72 -2.48
N VAL A 92 15.45 -1.71 -2.93
CA VAL A 92 15.74 -0.97 -4.15
C VAL A 92 15.50 0.52 -3.98
N CYS A 93 16.21 1.34 -4.76
CA CYS A 93 15.99 2.78 -4.78
C CYS A 93 14.90 3.13 -5.79
N CYS A 94 13.76 3.65 -5.31
CA CYS A 94 12.65 4.12 -6.13
C CYS A 94 12.63 5.65 -6.17
N HIS A 95 12.17 6.24 -7.28
CA HIS A 95 12.06 7.69 -7.38
C HIS A 95 11.05 8.20 -6.34
N SER A 96 11.46 9.21 -5.57
CA SER A 96 10.61 9.80 -4.55
C SER A 96 10.83 11.30 -4.52
N ASN A 97 9.77 12.05 -4.85
CA ASN A 97 9.78 13.50 -4.76
C ASN A 97 9.48 14.02 -3.34
N ARG A 98 9.12 13.13 -2.39
CA ARG A 98 8.93 13.45 -0.97
C ARG A 98 9.14 12.20 -0.11
N HIS A 99 9.95 12.36 0.94
CA HIS A 99 10.18 11.38 2.01
C HIS A 99 8.88 10.65 2.39
N PHE A 100 8.81 9.36 2.10
CA PHE A 100 7.72 8.50 2.58
C PHE A 100 8.28 7.25 3.20
N GLY A 101 7.95 7.09 4.48
CA GLY A 101 8.31 5.96 5.31
C GLY A 101 7.57 5.90 6.65
N THR A 102 6.42 6.54 6.80
CA THR A 102 5.41 6.15 7.78
C THR A 102 4.05 6.11 7.07
N LYS A 103 3.50 4.92 6.93
CA LYS A 103 2.06 4.75 6.75
C LYS A 103 1.46 4.75 8.17
N PRO A 104 0.32 5.44 8.41
CA PRO A 104 -0.33 5.48 9.72
C PRO A 104 -0.77 4.10 10.22
#